data_AF-A0A0K2TAL8-F1
#
_entry.id   AF-A0A0K2TAL8-F1
#
_cell.length_a   1.000
_cell.length_b   1.000
_cell.length_c   1.000
_cell.angle_alpha   90.00
_cell.angle_beta   90.00
_cell.angle_gamma   90.00
#
_symmetry.space_group_name_H-M   'P 1'
#
loop_
_entity.id
_entity.type
_entity.pdbx_description
1 polymer ?
#
loop_
_entity_poly.entity_id
_entity_poly.type
_entity_poly.pdbx_seq_one_letter_code
_entity_poly.pdbx_strand_id
1 'polypeptide(L)'
;SGSTFGVTGNKWRLAAKATCTTMASSFAGGLVALVMSFIIHKRKIDVMSTINGILGSLVGVTASCAVITIWEAFIIGAIGAFLAITTDPLLILLKIDDAVGATSVHGFCGAWGVIAVGIFGKRDIIGTYCKYNGLLHGGGFYLLGVQALAIVCLVSWAMIVTYILLFLVNIVIPIRMTEYEEILGADFCEHDIRHSGVGVSRAVSVLQHYDPNIDPTIEPAGHNKGHDEILYDKFEKKLKSVRGEGSRAVSKIWKNIRPKNQVEVSLE
;
A
#
# COMPACT_ATOMS: atom_id res chain seq x y z
N SER A 1 -6.80 -17.08 4.60
CA SER A 1 -7.24 -18.47 4.39
C SER A 1 -8.74 -18.55 4.60
N GLY A 2 -9.43 -19.62 4.17
CA GLY A 2 -10.91 -19.68 4.30
C GLY A 2 -11.60 -20.95 3.78
N SER A 3 -10.97 -21.70 2.86
CA SER A 3 -11.43 -23.05 2.53
C SER A 3 -11.21 -23.99 3.70
N THR A 4 -12.25 -24.72 4.11
CA THR A 4 -12.15 -25.81 5.08
C THR A 4 -11.78 -27.16 4.45
N PHE A 5 -11.62 -27.19 3.11
CA PHE A 5 -11.34 -28.37 2.30
C PHE A 5 -12.26 -29.55 2.66
N GLY A 6 -13.57 -29.31 2.57
CA GLY A 6 -14.63 -30.27 2.88
C GLY A 6 -15.75 -29.71 3.75
N VAL A 7 -16.93 -30.33 3.64
CA VAL A 7 -18.17 -29.98 4.35
C VAL A 7 -18.41 -30.89 5.57
N THR A 8 -17.97 -32.15 5.49
CA THR A 8 -18.14 -33.20 6.49
C THR A 8 -17.39 -32.92 7.81
N GLY A 9 -17.72 -33.65 8.88
CA GLY A 9 -17.00 -33.59 10.15
C GLY A 9 -17.05 -32.21 10.84
N ASN A 10 -18.22 -31.56 10.85
CA ASN A 10 -18.45 -30.20 11.36
C ASN A 10 -17.69 -29.06 10.62
N LYS A 11 -16.89 -29.34 9.58
CA LYS A 11 -16.13 -28.32 8.84
C LYS A 11 -17.00 -27.17 8.32
N TRP A 12 -18.22 -27.47 7.87
CA TRP A 12 -19.21 -26.47 7.43
C TRP A 12 -19.46 -25.35 8.46
N ARG A 13 -19.36 -25.64 9.77
CA ARG A 13 -19.55 -24.64 10.84
C ARG A 13 -18.43 -23.61 10.87
N LEU A 14 -17.19 -24.01 10.57
CA LEU A 14 -16.07 -23.08 10.46
C LEU A 14 -16.14 -22.28 9.16
N ALA A 15 -16.57 -22.88 8.04
CA ALA A 15 -16.77 -22.17 6.78
C ALA A 15 -17.82 -21.06 6.93
N ALA A 16 -19.01 -21.37 7.46
CA ALA A 16 -20.05 -20.37 7.71
C ALA A 16 -19.58 -19.25 8.67
N LYS A 17 -18.90 -19.63 9.76
CA LYS A 17 -18.30 -18.68 10.73
C LYS A 17 -17.25 -17.77 10.09
N ALA A 18 -16.38 -18.32 9.23
CA ALA A 18 -15.39 -17.54 8.49
C ALA A 18 -16.06 -16.53 7.56
N THR A 19 -17.10 -16.92 6.82
CA THR A 19 -17.87 -15.98 5.99
C THR A 19 -18.49 -14.85 6.82
N CYS A 20 -19.19 -15.16 7.92
CA CYS A 20 -19.85 -14.14 8.75
C CYS A 20 -18.85 -13.17 9.42
N THR A 21 -17.70 -13.67 9.90
CA THR A 21 -16.66 -12.83 10.50
C THR A 21 -15.94 -11.97 9.46
N THR A 22 -15.65 -12.51 8.27
CA THR A 22 -15.07 -11.72 7.17
C THR A 22 -16.00 -10.59 6.71
N MET A 23 -17.30 -10.85 6.58
CA MET A 23 -18.29 -9.81 6.29
C MET A 23 -18.35 -8.75 7.40
N ALA A 24 -18.40 -9.15 8.67
CA ALA A 24 -18.44 -8.22 9.80
C ALA A 24 -17.19 -7.34 9.89
N SER A 25 -16.01 -7.90 9.61
CA SER A 25 -14.75 -7.15 9.48
C SER A 25 -14.82 -6.12 8.36
N SER A 26 -15.33 -6.52 7.18
CA SER A 26 -15.48 -5.64 6.01
C SER A 26 -16.40 -4.45 6.29
N PHE A 27 -17.51 -4.66 7.01
CA PHE A 27 -18.41 -3.57 7.42
C PHE A 27 -17.75 -2.63 8.43
N ALA A 28 -17.01 -3.16 9.41
CA ALA A 28 -16.26 -2.35 10.36
C ALA A 28 -15.17 -1.51 9.68
N GLY A 29 -14.45 -2.13 8.74
CA GLY A 29 -13.41 -1.48 7.96
C GLY A 29 -13.95 -0.36 7.08
N GLY A 30 -15.05 -0.61 6.37
CA GLY A 30 -15.75 0.43 5.60
C GLY A 30 -16.23 1.60 6.46
N LEU A 31 -16.78 1.33 7.64
CA LEU A 31 -17.22 2.39 8.57
C LEU A 31 -16.03 3.24 9.06
N VAL A 32 -14.94 2.61 9.51
CA VAL A 32 -13.72 3.33 9.91
C VAL A 32 -13.13 4.10 8.74
N ALA A 33 -13.09 3.52 7.54
CA ALA A 33 -12.52 4.15 6.36
C ALA A 33 -13.31 5.40 5.93
N LEU A 34 -14.64 5.34 5.95
CA LEU A 34 -15.50 6.50 5.69
C LEU A 34 -15.28 7.62 6.73
N VAL A 35 -15.20 7.28 8.03
CA VAL A 35 -14.97 8.26 9.10
C VAL A 35 -13.57 8.88 9.00
N MET A 36 -12.53 8.07 8.83
CA MET A 36 -11.14 8.53 8.67
C MET A 36 -11.00 9.40 7.43
N SER A 37 -11.55 8.97 6.29
CA SER A 37 -11.53 9.72 5.04
C SER A 37 -12.23 11.08 5.18
N PHE A 38 -13.40 11.13 5.82
CA PHE A 38 -14.16 12.36 6.08
C PHE A 38 -13.42 13.34 7.01
N ILE A 39 -12.64 12.85 7.97
CA ILE A 39 -11.79 13.67 8.83
C ILE A 39 -10.59 14.21 8.04
N ILE A 40 -9.81 13.32 7.41
CA ILE A 40 -8.56 13.66 6.71
C ILE A 40 -8.82 14.59 5.52
N HIS A 41 -9.82 14.29 4.68
CA HIS A 41 -10.12 15.04 3.45
C HIS A 41 -11.08 16.22 3.67
N LYS A 42 -11.11 16.79 4.88
CA LYS A 42 -11.87 18.00 5.23
C LYS A 42 -13.35 17.93 4.82
N ARG A 43 -14.06 16.93 5.35
CA ARG A 43 -15.48 16.62 5.08
C ARG A 43 -15.79 16.10 3.67
N LYS A 44 -14.82 15.52 2.98
CA LYS A 44 -15.02 14.77 1.72
C LYS A 44 -14.76 13.29 1.93
N ILE A 45 -15.43 12.44 1.16
CA ILE A 45 -15.15 11.00 1.13
C ILE A 45 -14.27 10.73 -0.09
N ASP A 46 -13.00 10.44 0.15
CA ASP A 46 -12.13 9.83 -0.86
C ASP A 46 -12.45 8.33 -1.02
N VAL A 47 -12.55 7.90 -2.28
CA VAL A 47 -12.87 6.53 -2.69
C VAL A 47 -11.67 5.61 -2.46
N MET A 48 -10.43 6.06 -2.70
CA MET A 48 -9.23 5.22 -2.57
C MET A 48 -8.98 4.82 -1.11
N SER A 49 -9.04 5.79 -0.20
CA SER A 49 -9.00 5.57 1.25
C SER A 49 -10.11 4.62 1.72
N THR A 50 -11.32 4.74 1.14
CA THR A 50 -12.46 3.88 1.47
C THR A 50 -12.21 2.43 1.03
N ILE A 51 -11.71 2.22 -0.18
CA ILE A 51 -11.35 0.90 -0.73
C ILE A 51 -10.20 0.29 0.08
N ASN A 52 -9.10 1.03 0.29
CA ASN A 52 -7.91 0.53 0.98
C ASN A 52 -8.20 0.18 2.45
N GLY A 53 -9.07 0.95 3.13
CA GLY A 53 -9.55 0.59 4.47
C GLY A 53 -10.38 -0.71 4.50
N ILE A 54 -11.28 -0.90 3.53
CA ILE A 54 -12.02 -2.17 3.38
C ILE A 54 -11.05 -3.33 3.12
N LEU A 55 -10.10 -3.18 2.20
CA LEU A 55 -9.09 -4.21 1.91
C LEU A 55 -8.23 -4.53 3.14
N GLY A 56 -7.75 -3.52 3.88
CA GLY A 56 -7.00 -3.70 5.13
C GLY A 56 -7.78 -4.46 6.20
N SER A 57 -9.10 -4.24 6.31
CA SER A 57 -9.97 -5.00 7.22
C SER A 57 -10.16 -6.46 6.79
N LEU A 58 -10.22 -6.73 5.48
CA LEU A 58 -10.32 -8.07 4.93
C LEU A 58 -8.99 -8.83 5.12
N VAL A 59 -7.85 -8.18 4.94
CA VAL A 59 -6.52 -8.75 5.26
C VAL A 59 -6.40 -9.02 6.76
N GLY A 60 -6.75 -8.06 7.62
CA GLY A 60 -6.65 -8.21 9.09
C GLY A 60 -7.43 -9.40 9.65
N VAL A 61 -8.58 -9.76 9.07
CA VAL A 61 -9.38 -10.91 9.51
C VAL A 61 -8.96 -12.24 8.84
N THR A 62 -8.13 -12.21 7.80
CA THR A 62 -7.82 -13.37 6.93
C THR A 62 -7.08 -14.52 7.63
N ALA A 63 -6.39 -14.24 8.74
CA ALA A 63 -5.75 -15.25 9.59
C ALA A 63 -6.67 -15.80 10.71
N SER A 64 -7.72 -15.05 11.07
CA SER A 64 -8.47 -15.21 12.33
C SER A 64 -9.96 -15.55 12.15
N CYS A 65 -10.53 -15.37 10.96
CA CYS A 65 -11.95 -15.54 10.63
C CYS A 65 -12.60 -16.84 11.16
N ALA A 66 -11.95 -18.00 10.98
CA ALA A 66 -12.49 -19.28 11.44
C ALA A 66 -12.50 -19.43 12.99
N VAL A 67 -11.75 -18.60 13.73
CA VAL A 67 -11.39 -18.84 15.14
C VAL A 67 -11.90 -17.77 16.12
N ILE A 68 -12.27 -16.57 15.66
CA ILE A 68 -12.84 -15.44 16.47
C ILE A 68 -14.38 -15.41 16.49
N THR A 69 -15.03 -14.55 17.29
CA THR A 69 -16.47 -14.23 17.13
C THR A 69 -16.71 -12.96 16.30
N ILE A 70 -17.98 -12.71 15.94
CA ILE A 70 -18.40 -11.61 15.05
C ILE A 70 -18.00 -10.23 15.62
N TRP A 71 -18.18 -9.99 16.92
CA TRP A 71 -17.78 -8.75 17.58
C TRP A 71 -16.26 -8.53 17.57
N GLU A 72 -15.49 -9.60 17.72
CA GLU A 72 -14.02 -9.55 17.67
C GLU A 72 -13.54 -9.29 16.23
N ALA A 73 -14.21 -9.87 15.24
CA ALA A 73 -13.97 -9.58 13.82
C ALA A 73 -14.23 -8.10 13.47
N PHE A 74 -15.26 -7.49 14.06
CA PHE A 74 -15.53 -6.06 13.90
C PHE A 74 -14.37 -5.20 14.43
N ILE A 75 -13.84 -5.51 15.62
CA ILE A 75 -12.71 -4.78 16.22
C ILE A 75 -11.42 -4.99 15.39
N ILE A 76 -11.15 -6.23 14.97
CA ILE A 76 -9.97 -6.56 14.14
C ILE A 76 -10.03 -5.83 12.80
N GLY A 77 -11.20 -5.76 12.18
CA GLY A 77 -11.44 -5.06 10.92
C GLY A 77 -11.31 -3.54 11.02
N ALA A 78 -11.86 -2.95 12.09
CA ALA A 78 -11.71 -1.53 12.39
C ALA A 78 -10.23 -1.12 12.52
N ILE A 79 -9.44 -1.91 13.25
CA ILE A 79 -7.99 -1.67 13.40
C ILE A 79 -7.24 -1.91 12.09
N GLY A 80 -7.61 -2.93 11.31
CA GLY A 80 -7.04 -3.18 9.98
C GLY A 80 -7.26 -2.01 9.01
N ALA A 81 -8.45 -1.43 8.98
CA ALA A 81 -8.74 -0.25 8.16
C ALA A 81 -7.97 1.00 8.62
N PHE A 82 -7.87 1.20 9.94
CA PHE A 82 -7.06 2.29 10.50
C PHE A 82 -5.59 2.18 10.10
N LEU A 83 -5.00 0.98 10.16
CA LEU A 83 -3.61 0.73 9.74
C LEU A 83 -3.42 0.98 8.23
N ALA A 84 -4.32 0.49 7.37
CA ALA A 84 -4.22 0.68 5.92
C ALA A 84 -4.25 2.16 5.50
N ILE A 85 -4.98 3.01 6.23
CA ILE A 85 -5.10 4.44 5.93
C ILE A 85 -3.97 5.27 6.55
N THR A 86 -3.36 4.79 7.65
CA THR A 86 -2.30 5.54 8.37
C THR A 86 -0.88 5.12 8.00
N THR A 87 -0.65 3.88 7.60
CA THR A 87 0.70 3.40 7.23
C THR A 87 1.10 3.76 5.79
N ASP A 88 0.16 4.02 4.90
CA ASP A 88 0.40 4.51 3.53
C ASP A 88 1.11 5.90 3.50
N PRO A 89 0.56 6.98 4.09
CA PRO A 89 1.27 8.27 4.15
C PRO A 89 2.55 8.23 5.00
N LEU A 90 2.68 7.25 5.91
CA LEU A 90 3.92 7.02 6.67
C LEU A 90 5.04 6.43 5.78
N LEU A 91 4.72 5.55 4.83
CA LEU A 91 5.68 5.05 3.85
C LEU A 91 6.17 6.18 2.93
N ILE A 92 5.27 7.05 2.48
CA ILE A 92 5.62 8.25 1.70
C ILE A 92 6.55 9.18 2.51
N LEU A 93 6.27 9.41 3.80
CA LEU A 93 7.13 10.19 4.70
C LEU A 93 8.52 9.55 4.90
N LEU A 94 8.60 8.23 4.89
CA LEU A 94 9.86 7.46 4.92
C LEU A 94 10.56 7.36 3.54
N LYS A 95 10.00 7.99 2.50
CA LYS A 95 10.46 7.94 1.10
C LYS A 95 10.52 6.52 0.53
N ILE A 96 9.56 5.67 0.93
CA ILE A 96 9.34 4.33 0.38
C ILE A 96 8.25 4.42 -0.69
N ASP A 97 8.65 4.27 -1.95
CA ASP A 97 7.79 4.36 -3.14
C ASP A 97 6.99 3.05 -3.34
N ASP A 98 5.93 2.87 -2.55
CA ASP A 98 4.97 1.77 -2.70
C ASP A 98 3.83 2.18 -3.65
N ALA A 99 4.07 2.01 -4.94
CA ALA A 99 3.21 2.49 -6.03
C ALA A 99 1.75 1.99 -6.01
N VAL A 100 1.40 1.02 -5.15
CA VAL A 100 0.03 0.47 -5.01
C VAL A 100 -0.44 0.35 -3.56
N GLY A 101 0.34 0.83 -2.58
CA GLY A 101 0.02 0.71 -1.14
C GLY A 101 -0.01 -0.73 -0.62
N ALA A 102 0.68 -1.68 -1.30
CA ALA A 102 0.60 -3.10 -0.97
C ALA A 102 1.23 -3.44 0.39
N THR A 103 2.27 -2.72 0.79
CA THR A 103 2.91 -2.84 2.11
C THR A 103 1.98 -2.37 3.22
N SER A 104 1.21 -1.29 2.97
CA SER A 104 0.16 -0.81 3.87
C SER A 104 -0.96 -1.85 4.04
N VAL A 105 -1.58 -2.25 2.93
CA VAL A 105 -2.78 -3.12 2.93
C VAL A 105 -2.45 -4.58 3.25
N HIS A 106 -1.35 -5.15 2.75
CA HIS A 106 -1.01 -6.56 2.94
C HIS A 106 0.09 -6.79 3.99
N GLY A 107 1.08 -5.91 4.08
CA GLY A 107 2.17 -6.01 5.05
C GLY A 107 1.71 -5.70 6.48
N PHE A 108 1.40 -4.43 6.77
CA PHE A 108 1.02 -4.00 8.12
C PHE A 108 -0.30 -4.63 8.60
N CYS A 109 -1.34 -4.63 7.77
CA CYS A 109 -2.62 -5.25 8.15
C CYS A 109 -2.54 -6.79 8.22
N GLY A 110 -1.64 -7.42 7.45
CA GLY A 110 -1.37 -8.86 7.52
C GLY A 110 -0.67 -9.24 8.82
N ALA A 111 0.36 -8.49 9.22
CA ALA A 111 1.03 -8.65 10.51
C ALA A 111 0.05 -8.43 11.67
N TRP A 112 -0.79 -7.40 11.61
CA TRP A 112 -1.88 -7.20 12.58
C TRP A 112 -2.84 -8.40 12.64
N GLY A 113 -3.25 -8.95 11.49
CA GLY A 113 -4.13 -10.11 11.45
C GLY A 113 -3.53 -11.37 12.10
N VAL A 114 -2.23 -11.58 11.96
CA VAL A 114 -1.49 -12.66 12.64
C VAL A 114 -1.39 -12.41 14.15
N ILE A 115 -1.10 -11.18 14.58
CA ILE A 115 -1.18 -10.76 16.00
C ILE A 115 -2.58 -11.00 16.58
N ALA A 116 -3.63 -10.68 15.81
CA ALA A 116 -5.02 -10.82 16.24
C ALA A 116 -5.41 -12.29 16.53
N VAL A 117 -4.80 -13.28 15.88
CA VAL A 117 -4.96 -14.71 16.27
C VAL A 117 -4.40 -14.95 17.68
N GLY A 118 -3.28 -14.34 18.02
CA GLY A 118 -2.67 -14.41 19.35
C GLY A 118 -3.49 -13.76 20.47
N ILE A 119 -4.29 -12.73 20.14
CA ILE A 119 -5.12 -11.98 21.09
C ILE A 119 -6.51 -12.61 21.23
N PHE A 120 -7.20 -12.83 20.10
CA PHE A 120 -8.64 -13.18 20.02
C PHE A 120 -8.92 -14.63 19.58
N GLY A 121 -7.90 -15.42 19.23
CA GLY A 121 -8.10 -16.78 18.76
C GLY A 121 -8.78 -17.66 19.81
N LYS A 122 -9.84 -18.39 19.44
CA LYS A 122 -10.47 -19.39 20.31
C LYS A 122 -10.16 -20.77 19.79
N ARG A 123 -9.92 -21.72 20.70
CA ARG A 123 -9.76 -23.14 20.36
C ARG A 123 -10.96 -23.60 19.53
N ASP A 124 -10.71 -24.18 18.37
CA ASP A 124 -11.77 -24.56 17.44
C ASP A 124 -12.39 -25.93 17.77
N ILE A 125 -13.61 -26.15 17.29
CA ILE A 125 -14.43 -27.33 17.63
C ILE A 125 -13.80 -28.64 17.11
N ILE A 126 -12.97 -28.58 16.06
CA ILE A 126 -12.26 -29.72 15.46
C ILE A 126 -10.80 -29.77 15.96
N GLY A 127 -10.32 -28.73 16.65
CA GLY A 127 -8.94 -28.60 17.13
C GLY A 127 -7.87 -28.55 16.03
N THR A 128 -8.28 -28.32 14.77
CA THR A 128 -7.43 -28.37 13.58
C THR A 128 -6.87 -27.00 13.18
N TYR A 129 -7.60 -25.93 13.44
CA TYR A 129 -7.29 -24.57 13.01
C TYR A 129 -6.77 -23.69 14.16
N CYS A 130 -7.19 -23.97 15.39
CA CYS A 130 -6.63 -23.36 16.59
C CYS A 130 -6.72 -24.33 17.77
N LYS A 131 -5.55 -24.76 18.28
CA LYS A 131 -5.44 -25.70 19.41
C LYS A 131 -5.45 -24.99 20.77
N TYR A 132 -5.02 -23.72 20.80
CA TYR A 132 -4.83 -22.91 22.01
C TYR A 132 -5.82 -21.74 22.01
N ASN A 133 -6.09 -21.18 23.18
CA ASN A 133 -6.77 -19.89 23.27
C ASN A 133 -5.76 -18.75 23.11
N GLY A 134 -6.23 -17.59 22.67
CA GLY A 134 -5.51 -16.32 22.71
C GLY A 134 -5.56 -15.67 24.08
N LEU A 135 -4.87 -14.54 24.19
CA LEU A 135 -4.68 -13.79 25.44
C LEU A 135 -6.00 -13.44 26.14
N LEU A 136 -7.01 -12.94 25.40
CA LEU A 136 -8.31 -12.53 25.93
C LEU A 136 -9.24 -13.71 26.28
N HIS A 137 -8.82 -14.94 26.02
CA HIS A 137 -9.59 -16.16 26.29
C HIS A 137 -8.83 -17.11 27.23
N GLY A 138 -7.95 -16.57 28.06
CA GLY A 138 -7.24 -17.29 29.12
C GLY A 138 -6.11 -18.20 28.62
N GLY A 139 -5.70 -18.12 27.36
CA GLY A 139 -4.58 -18.90 26.82
C GLY A 139 -3.18 -18.37 27.16
N GLY A 140 -3.11 -17.21 27.83
CA GLY A 140 -1.86 -16.54 28.18
C GLY A 140 -1.06 -16.07 26.96
N PHE A 141 0.23 -15.85 27.15
CA PHE A 141 1.12 -15.30 26.12
C PHE A 141 1.63 -16.33 25.11
N TYR A 142 1.39 -17.63 25.28
CA TYR A 142 1.96 -18.67 24.43
C TYR A 142 1.54 -18.52 22.95
N LEU A 143 0.23 -18.42 22.67
CA LEU A 143 -0.23 -18.27 21.30
C LEU A 143 0.25 -16.94 20.69
N LEU A 144 0.25 -15.85 21.45
CA LEU A 144 0.72 -14.54 21.00
C LEU A 144 2.22 -14.55 20.66
N GLY A 145 3.06 -15.20 21.48
CA GLY A 145 4.49 -15.37 21.20
C GLY A 145 4.77 -16.21 19.95
N VAL A 146 4.00 -17.27 19.74
CA VAL A 146 4.08 -18.10 18.51
C VAL A 146 3.69 -17.28 17.28
N GLN A 147 2.64 -16.46 17.33
CA GLN A 147 2.25 -15.60 16.21
C GLN A 147 3.26 -14.47 15.95
N ALA A 148 3.82 -13.87 17.00
CA ALA A 148 4.88 -12.86 16.86
C ALA A 148 6.14 -13.45 16.20
N LEU A 149 6.57 -14.64 16.60
CA LEU A 149 7.67 -15.37 15.96
C LEU A 149 7.34 -15.72 14.49
N ALA A 150 6.10 -16.14 14.21
CA ALA A 150 5.66 -16.43 12.85
C ALA A 150 5.76 -15.20 11.93
N ILE A 151 5.44 -14.00 12.42
CA ILE A 151 5.63 -12.75 11.65
C ILE A 151 7.11 -12.51 11.34
N VAL A 152 8.00 -12.66 12.32
CA VAL A 152 9.45 -12.49 12.10
C VAL A 152 9.96 -13.49 11.06
N CYS A 153 9.56 -14.77 11.15
CA CYS A 153 9.91 -15.80 10.17
C CYS A 153 9.34 -15.50 8.77
N LEU A 154 8.08 -15.09 8.67
CA LEU A 154 7.43 -14.78 7.38
C LEU A 154 8.05 -13.55 6.71
N VAL A 155 8.27 -12.46 7.46
CA VAL A 155 8.86 -11.22 6.95
C VAL A 155 10.33 -11.45 6.54
N SER A 156 11.13 -12.11 7.38
CA SER A 156 12.54 -12.40 7.02
C SER A 156 12.64 -13.31 5.79
N TRP A 157 11.85 -14.39 5.73
CA TRP A 157 11.80 -15.27 4.55
C TRP A 157 11.36 -14.51 3.29
N ALA A 158 10.25 -13.78 3.35
CA ALA A 158 9.72 -13.04 2.21
C ALA A 158 10.70 -11.98 1.70
N MET A 159 11.29 -11.19 2.60
CA MET A 159 12.26 -10.16 2.22
C MET A 159 13.53 -10.76 1.61
N ILE A 160 14.13 -11.78 2.25
CA ILE A 160 15.39 -12.38 1.79
C ILE A 160 15.18 -13.08 0.43
N VAL A 161 14.14 -13.93 0.31
CA VAL A 161 13.92 -14.70 -0.92
C VAL A 161 13.49 -13.80 -2.07
N THR A 162 12.61 -12.82 -1.83
CA THR A 162 12.19 -11.87 -2.89
C THR A 162 13.34 -10.98 -3.32
N TYR A 163 14.16 -10.49 -2.40
CA TYR A 163 15.36 -9.70 -2.73
C TYR A 163 16.34 -10.51 -3.59
N ILE A 164 16.67 -11.75 -3.20
CA ILE A 164 17.59 -12.62 -3.96
C ILE A 164 17.01 -12.92 -5.35
N LEU A 165 15.71 -13.25 -5.44
CA LEU A 165 15.06 -13.55 -6.72
C LEU A 165 15.06 -12.34 -7.66
N LEU A 166 14.62 -11.16 -7.18
CA LEU A 166 14.61 -9.95 -7.99
C LEU A 166 16.03 -9.50 -8.37
N PHE A 167 17.02 -9.66 -7.49
CA PHE A 167 18.41 -9.37 -7.81
C PHE A 167 18.96 -10.30 -8.91
N LEU A 168 18.70 -11.61 -8.82
CA LEU A 168 19.11 -12.58 -9.84
C LEU A 168 18.42 -12.34 -11.19
N VAL A 169 17.12 -12.03 -11.19
CA VAL A 169 16.40 -11.67 -12.42
C VAL A 169 16.97 -10.38 -13.01
N ASN A 170 17.21 -9.34 -12.20
CA ASN A 170 17.73 -8.05 -12.65
C ASN A 170 19.16 -8.11 -13.23
N ILE A 171 19.92 -9.18 -12.99
CA ILE A 171 21.21 -9.44 -13.67
C ILE A 171 21.01 -9.93 -15.11
N VAL A 172 19.93 -10.66 -15.39
CA VAL A 172 19.66 -11.27 -16.70
C VAL A 172 18.73 -10.40 -17.56
N ILE A 173 17.70 -9.81 -16.95
CA ILE A 173 16.73 -8.90 -17.57
C ILE A 173 16.48 -7.76 -16.56
N PRO A 174 16.86 -6.51 -16.84
CA PRO A 174 16.64 -5.40 -15.91
C PRO A 174 15.14 -5.21 -15.66
N ILE A 175 14.73 -5.16 -14.39
CA ILE A 175 13.31 -5.18 -13.98
C ILE A 175 12.70 -3.78 -14.04
N ARG A 176 13.51 -2.73 -13.87
CA ARG A 176 13.05 -1.33 -13.99
C ARG A 176 13.41 -0.79 -15.38
N MET A 177 12.41 -0.26 -16.05
CA MET A 177 12.55 0.55 -17.27
C MET A 177 13.50 1.74 -17.05
N THR A 178 14.07 2.28 -18.13
CA THR A 178 14.97 3.44 -18.05
C THR A 178 14.20 4.74 -17.82
N GLU A 179 14.92 5.78 -17.38
CA GLU A 179 14.36 7.11 -17.06
C GLU A 179 13.64 7.81 -18.24
N TYR A 180 13.85 7.38 -19.49
CA TYR A 180 13.13 7.92 -20.64
C TYR A 180 11.91 7.04 -21.04
N GLU A 181 12.00 5.72 -20.88
CA GLU A 181 10.84 4.81 -21.00
C GLU A 181 9.80 5.08 -19.90
N GLU A 182 10.25 5.39 -18.68
CA GLU A 182 9.43 5.72 -17.53
C GLU A 182 8.56 6.97 -17.77
N ILE A 183 9.09 7.97 -18.49
CA ILE A 183 8.37 9.20 -18.88
C ILE A 183 7.44 8.99 -20.10
N LEU A 184 7.80 8.10 -21.02
CA LEU A 184 6.96 7.73 -22.17
C LEU A 184 5.78 6.83 -21.73
N GLY A 185 6.00 6.00 -20.71
CA GLY A 185 5.05 5.08 -20.10
C GLY A 185 5.03 3.69 -20.75
N ALA A 186 4.89 2.66 -19.91
CA ALA A 186 4.88 1.24 -20.31
C ALA A 186 3.77 0.90 -21.34
N ASP A 187 2.66 1.64 -21.36
CA ASP A 187 1.62 1.54 -22.40
C ASP A 187 2.22 1.59 -23.80
N PHE A 188 3.18 2.49 -24.02
CA PHE A 188 3.87 2.66 -25.30
C PHE A 188 5.11 1.78 -25.41
N CYS A 189 5.97 1.79 -24.38
CA CYS A 189 7.29 1.15 -24.44
C CYS A 189 7.24 -0.38 -24.41
N GLU A 190 6.23 -0.99 -23.79
CA GLU A 190 6.09 -2.44 -23.69
C GLU A 190 4.92 -2.99 -24.53
N HIS A 191 3.85 -2.20 -24.72
CA HIS A 191 2.58 -2.68 -25.29
C HIS A 191 2.17 -2.03 -26.62
N ASP A 192 2.91 -1.01 -27.12
CA ASP A 192 2.58 -0.16 -28.28
C ASP A 192 1.13 0.39 -28.31
N ILE A 193 0.53 0.60 -27.14
CA ILE A 193 -0.81 1.17 -26.99
C ILE A 193 -0.71 2.69 -27.21
N ARG A 194 -1.44 3.17 -28.22
CA ARG A 194 -1.45 4.58 -28.64
C ARG A 194 -2.83 5.17 -28.43
N HIS A 195 -2.94 6.11 -27.49
CA HIS A 195 -4.13 6.90 -27.21
C HIS A 195 -3.82 8.41 -27.23
N SER A 196 -4.86 9.24 -27.13
CA SER A 196 -4.68 10.69 -26.94
C SER A 196 -3.78 10.94 -25.73
N GLY A 197 -2.68 11.68 -25.90
CA GLY A 197 -1.72 11.95 -24.83
C GLY A 197 -0.49 11.04 -24.77
N VAL A 198 -0.32 10.02 -25.63
CA VAL A 198 0.87 9.15 -25.61
C VAL A 198 2.14 9.84 -26.16
N GLY A 199 3.31 9.42 -25.67
CA GLY A 199 4.61 9.81 -26.23
C GLY A 199 5.02 11.22 -25.83
N VAL A 200 5.26 12.10 -26.82
CA VAL A 200 5.65 13.50 -26.57
C VAL A 200 4.60 14.22 -25.70
N SER A 201 3.31 13.95 -25.89
CA SER A 201 2.26 14.56 -25.06
C SER A 201 2.33 14.13 -23.59
N ARG A 202 2.67 12.87 -23.28
CA ARG A 202 2.85 12.40 -21.89
C ARG A 202 4.12 12.99 -21.29
N ALA A 203 5.22 13.03 -22.05
CA ALA A 203 6.45 13.67 -21.61
C ALA A 203 6.26 15.18 -21.34
N VAL A 204 5.50 15.88 -22.20
CA VAL A 204 5.16 17.30 -22.04
C VAL A 204 4.19 17.52 -20.87
N SER A 205 3.21 16.63 -20.68
CA SER A 205 2.27 16.62 -19.53
C SER A 205 2.98 16.44 -18.18
N VAL A 206 4.00 15.57 -18.13
CA VAL A 206 4.92 15.49 -16.99
C VAL A 206 5.69 16.83 -16.86
N LEU A 207 6.32 17.32 -17.94
CA LEU A 207 7.06 18.59 -17.97
C LEU A 207 6.25 19.83 -17.56
N GLN A 208 4.94 19.85 -17.77
CA GLN A 208 4.02 20.91 -17.35
C GLN A 208 4.03 21.16 -15.84
N HIS A 209 4.41 20.15 -15.04
CA HIS A 209 4.60 20.30 -13.59
C HIS A 209 6.00 20.83 -13.22
N TYR A 210 7.04 20.62 -14.05
CA TYR A 210 8.40 21.20 -13.89
C TYR A 210 8.60 22.51 -14.75
N ASP A 211 7.61 23.01 -15.54
CA ASP A 211 7.58 24.32 -16.26
C ASP A 211 6.13 24.84 -16.57
N PRO A 212 5.72 26.04 -16.07
CA PRO A 212 4.36 26.58 -16.25
C PRO A 212 4.05 27.22 -17.62
N ASN A 213 4.98 27.25 -18.58
CA ASN A 213 4.76 27.82 -19.92
C ASN A 213 4.23 26.79 -20.94
N ILE A 214 4.05 25.54 -20.52
CA ILE A 214 3.54 24.44 -21.33
C ILE A 214 2.02 24.54 -21.50
N ASP A 215 1.50 24.06 -22.65
CA ASP A 215 0.10 24.16 -23.04
C ASP A 215 -0.85 23.57 -21.99
N PRO A 216 -1.73 24.38 -21.35
CA PRO A 216 -2.62 23.92 -20.29
C PRO A 216 -3.79 23.06 -20.79
N THR A 217 -3.93 22.84 -22.10
CA THR A 217 -4.96 21.94 -22.68
C THR A 217 -4.56 20.47 -22.68
N ILE A 218 -3.30 20.14 -22.37
CA ILE A 218 -2.82 18.77 -22.25
C ILE A 218 -3.26 18.20 -20.91
N GLU A 219 -3.86 17.00 -20.90
CA GLU A 219 -4.28 16.35 -19.66
C GLU A 219 -3.06 15.91 -18.81
N PRO A 220 -3.05 16.17 -17.49
CA PRO A 220 -1.97 15.78 -16.61
C PRO A 220 -1.90 14.25 -16.45
N ALA A 221 -0.70 13.68 -16.60
CA ALA A 221 -0.43 12.29 -16.28
C ALA A 221 -0.67 11.99 -14.78
N GLY A 222 -0.94 10.73 -14.45
CA GLY A 222 -1.17 10.30 -13.08
C GLY A 222 0.03 10.59 -12.17
N HIS A 223 -0.18 11.38 -11.11
CA HIS A 223 0.87 11.92 -10.25
C HIS A 223 1.20 10.99 -9.07
N ASN A 224 2.43 10.45 -9.04
CA ASN A 224 2.99 9.78 -7.86
C ASN A 224 4.07 10.68 -7.24
N LYS A 225 3.74 11.35 -6.14
CA LYS A 225 4.61 12.28 -5.41
C LYS A 225 6.00 11.71 -5.09
N GLY A 226 6.08 10.46 -4.64
CA GLY A 226 7.35 9.84 -4.23
C GLY A 226 8.25 9.56 -5.43
N HIS A 227 7.66 9.05 -6.50
CA HIS A 227 8.34 8.82 -7.77
C HIS A 227 8.78 10.14 -8.44
N ASP A 228 7.88 11.10 -8.53
CA ASP A 228 8.12 12.38 -9.20
C ASP A 228 9.22 13.17 -8.46
N GLU A 229 9.22 13.22 -7.11
CA GLU A 229 10.33 13.84 -6.35
C GLU A 229 11.69 13.27 -6.75
N ILE A 230 11.79 11.95 -6.95
CA ILE A 230 13.02 11.28 -7.39
C ILE A 230 13.35 11.67 -8.85
N LEU A 231 12.36 11.90 -9.71
CA LEU A 231 12.57 12.37 -11.08
C LEU A 231 13.03 13.84 -11.15
N TYR A 232 12.36 14.86 -10.59
CA TYR A 232 12.89 16.25 -10.72
C TYR A 232 14.25 16.39 -10.00
N ASP A 233 14.54 15.59 -8.95
CA ASP A 233 15.86 15.59 -8.30
C ASP A 233 16.97 14.89 -9.14
N LYS A 234 16.68 13.76 -9.79
CA LYS A 234 17.59 13.12 -10.77
C LYS A 234 17.80 14.00 -12.00
N PHE A 235 16.73 14.49 -12.60
CA PHE A 235 16.80 15.34 -13.81
C PHE A 235 17.50 16.67 -13.50
N GLU A 236 17.28 17.31 -12.35
CA GLU A 236 18.04 18.51 -12.00
C GLU A 236 19.54 18.20 -11.80
N LYS A 237 19.93 17.03 -11.27
CA LYS A 237 21.34 16.60 -11.18
C LYS A 237 21.96 16.36 -12.56
N LYS A 238 21.24 15.68 -13.46
CA LYS A 238 21.64 15.39 -14.84
C LYS A 238 21.75 16.68 -15.68
N LEU A 239 20.81 17.62 -15.49
CA LEU A 239 20.87 18.96 -16.06
C LEU A 239 22.00 19.79 -15.45
N LYS A 240 22.31 19.65 -14.16
CA LYS A 240 23.44 20.35 -13.52
C LYS A 240 24.80 19.90 -14.05
N SER A 241 25.00 18.61 -14.36
CA SER A 241 26.25 18.15 -14.97
C SER A 241 26.40 18.66 -16.40
N VAL A 242 25.35 18.57 -17.23
CA VAL A 242 25.34 19.15 -18.60
C VAL A 242 25.53 20.68 -18.57
N ARG A 243 24.90 21.38 -17.61
CA ARG A 243 25.06 22.83 -17.39
C ARG A 243 26.44 23.21 -16.83
N GLY A 244 27.30 22.24 -16.51
CA GLY A 244 28.72 22.48 -16.23
C GLY A 244 29.48 23.05 -17.44
N GLU A 245 29.04 22.70 -18.66
CA GLU A 245 29.68 23.12 -19.90
C GLU A 245 28.96 24.28 -20.61
N GLY A 246 27.73 24.64 -20.19
CA GLY A 246 26.84 25.49 -21.00
C GLY A 246 25.94 26.48 -20.25
N SER A 247 26.08 27.75 -20.62
CA SER A 247 25.10 28.86 -20.53
C SER A 247 24.57 29.33 -19.17
N ARG A 248 24.88 30.60 -18.85
CA ARG A 248 24.28 31.35 -17.72
C ARG A 248 22.81 31.73 -17.96
N ALA A 249 22.31 31.69 -19.20
CA ALA A 249 20.97 32.19 -19.55
C ALA A 249 19.85 31.37 -18.90
N VAL A 250 19.94 30.04 -18.94
CA VAL A 250 18.92 29.11 -18.39
C VAL A 250 18.73 29.34 -16.88
N SER A 251 19.78 29.76 -16.16
CA SER A 251 19.72 29.99 -14.71
C SER A 251 18.77 31.12 -14.28
N LYS A 252 18.46 32.09 -15.17
CA LYS A 252 17.45 33.12 -14.91
C LYS A 252 16.02 32.57 -15.04
N ILE A 253 15.79 31.71 -16.04
CA ILE A 253 14.50 31.07 -16.27
C ILE A 253 14.19 30.10 -15.12
N TRP A 254 15.14 29.20 -14.80
CA TRP A 254 14.95 28.21 -13.74
C TRP A 254 14.86 28.78 -12.31
N LYS A 255 15.40 29.98 -12.05
CA LYS A 255 15.19 30.68 -10.77
C LYS A 255 13.74 31.17 -10.57
N ASN A 256 12.96 31.32 -11.63
CA ASN A 256 11.54 31.63 -11.56
C ASN A 256 10.65 30.37 -11.51
N ILE A 257 11.20 29.20 -11.87
CA ILE A 257 10.51 27.89 -11.88
C ILE A 257 10.48 27.24 -10.49
N ARG A 258 11.41 27.57 -9.58
CA ARG A 258 11.31 27.14 -8.18
C ARG A 258 9.97 27.62 -7.58
N PRO A 259 9.09 26.73 -7.11
CA PRO A 259 7.85 27.14 -6.47
C PRO A 259 8.18 27.92 -5.19
N LYS A 260 7.79 29.20 -5.14
CA LYS A 260 7.91 30.02 -3.92
C LYS A 260 6.99 29.53 -2.80
N ASN A 261 5.98 28.74 -3.15
CA ASN A 261 5.01 28.18 -2.22
C ASN A 261 5.38 26.72 -1.91
N GLN A 262 6.47 26.51 -1.17
CA GLN A 262 6.34 25.51 -0.12
C GLN A 262 5.39 26.12 0.90
N VAL A 263 4.18 25.56 1.00
CA VAL A 263 3.31 25.83 2.14
C VAL A 263 4.04 25.28 3.35
N GLU A 264 4.41 26.15 4.28
CA GLU A 264 4.93 25.73 5.57
C GLU A 264 3.90 24.80 6.20
N VAL A 265 4.32 23.58 6.58
CA VAL A 265 3.49 22.69 7.39
C VAL A 265 3.54 23.22 8.81
N SER A 266 2.77 24.29 9.06
CA SER A 266 2.51 24.83 10.38
C SER A 266 1.86 23.73 11.23
N LEU A 267 2.53 23.34 12.30
CA LEU A 267 2.00 22.39 13.29
C LEU A 267 1.07 23.14 14.27
N GLU A 268 -0.17 23.37 13.82
CA GLU A 268 -1.33 23.78 14.63
C GLU A 268 -2.55 22.91 14.29
#